data_AF-A0A7C1MFP7-F1
#
_entry.id   AF-A0A7C1MFP7-F1
#
_cell.length_a   1.000
_cell.length_b   1.000
_cell.length_c   1.000
_cell.angle_alpha   90.00
_cell.angle_beta   90.00
_cell.angle_gamma   90.00
#
_symmetry.space_group_name_H-M   'P 1'
#
loop_
_entity.id
_entity.type
_entity.pdbx_description
1 polymer ?
#
loop_
_entity_poly.entity_id
_entity_poly.type
_entity_poly.pdbx_seq_one_letter_code
_entity_poly.pdbx_strand_id
1 'polypeptide(L)'
;MEEINLKKIWKEKNVETKSKILLTREQISGLVRKRESQLTGSVRLAVITGLSIKFLLLIGILVFSLLYFESSNMGFSISALFIITTGMIIYDFYLLKLLAGLNNYADTIESRLGKFNDFLSVHFPVYQIENSLSTPVLVIMGMFYYHFIKYSEFKFRSYDDIIVFILVVLISFAVSFLATRYSLNAFRKEAMELLEAGNEQDEIVDFEDRMRKNRRKRLLISLLILLAGLALFILLLLL
;
A
#
# COMPACT_ATOMS: atom_id res chain seq x y z
N MET A 1 -19.08 -44.99 19.40
CA MET A 1 -20.10 -43.91 19.28
C MET A 1 -19.92 -42.79 20.32
N GLU A 2 -19.00 -42.91 21.29
CA GLU A 2 -18.72 -41.89 22.32
C GLU A 2 -17.80 -40.73 21.88
N GLU A 3 -16.92 -40.94 20.89
CA GLU A 3 -15.99 -39.90 20.41
C GLU A 3 -16.68 -38.66 19.83
N ILE A 4 -17.84 -38.85 19.20
CA ILE A 4 -18.62 -37.76 18.60
C ILE A 4 -19.20 -36.85 19.69
N ASN A 5 -19.56 -37.43 20.85
CA ASN A 5 -20.13 -36.70 21.97
C ASN A 5 -19.06 -35.90 22.71
N LEU A 6 -17.87 -36.46 22.91
CA LEU A 6 -16.73 -35.75 23.50
C LEU A 6 -16.30 -34.56 22.64
N LYS A 7 -16.24 -34.69 21.31
CA LYS A 7 -15.95 -33.54 20.42
C LYS A 7 -17.00 -32.43 20.50
N LYS A 8 -18.28 -32.79 20.67
CA LYS A 8 -19.39 -31.83 20.79
C LYS A 8 -19.34 -31.11 22.14
N ILE A 9 -19.18 -31.85 23.22
CA ILE A 9 -19.02 -31.33 24.59
C ILE A 9 -17.76 -30.47 24.69
N TRP A 10 -16.66 -30.87 24.04
CA TRP A 10 -15.42 -30.07 24.01
C TRP A 10 -15.57 -28.81 23.15
N LYS A 11 -16.37 -28.84 22.08
CA LYS A 11 -16.75 -27.64 21.31
C LYS A 11 -17.64 -26.72 22.13
N GLU A 12 -18.67 -27.23 22.79
CA GLU A 12 -19.58 -26.45 23.63
C GLU A 12 -18.84 -25.86 24.84
N LYS A 13 -18.03 -26.65 25.55
CA LYS A 13 -17.17 -26.14 26.63
C LYS A 13 -16.13 -25.15 26.13
N ASN A 14 -15.50 -25.31 24.98
CA ASN A 14 -14.55 -24.30 24.48
C ASN A 14 -15.21 -23.09 23.81
N VAL A 15 -16.49 -23.18 23.43
CA VAL A 15 -17.29 -22.03 23.01
C VAL A 15 -17.71 -21.22 24.24
N GLU A 16 -18.02 -21.86 25.37
CA GLU A 16 -18.28 -21.20 26.66
C GLU A 16 -17.00 -20.74 27.38
N THR A 17 -15.87 -21.45 27.21
CA THR A 17 -14.55 -21.10 27.79
C THR A 17 -13.73 -20.17 26.89
N LYS A 18 -14.11 -19.99 25.61
CA LYS A 18 -13.92 -18.69 24.94
C LYS A 18 -14.88 -17.71 25.59
N SER A 19 -14.61 -17.44 26.85
CA SER A 19 -15.27 -16.43 27.65
C SER A 19 -15.42 -15.21 26.75
N LYS A 20 -16.68 -14.81 26.54
CA LYS A 20 -17.01 -13.39 26.47
C LYS A 20 -16.32 -12.77 27.68
N ILE A 21 -15.05 -12.36 27.53
CA ILE A 21 -14.43 -11.42 28.44
C ILE A 21 -15.35 -10.23 28.29
N LEU A 22 -16.31 -10.06 29.21
CA LEU A 22 -17.20 -8.90 29.27
C LEU A 22 -16.29 -7.70 29.42
N LEU A 23 -15.90 -7.13 28.28
CA LEU A 23 -15.02 -5.99 28.23
C LEU A 23 -15.82 -4.84 28.79
N THR A 24 -15.28 -4.16 29.79
CA THR A 24 -15.93 -2.95 30.28
C THR A 24 -16.00 -1.93 29.16
N ARG A 25 -16.99 -1.02 29.22
CA ARG A 25 -17.14 0.07 28.24
C ARG A 25 -15.84 0.89 28.06
N GLU A 26 -15.04 0.99 29.12
CA GLU A 26 -13.70 1.60 29.10
C GLU A 26 -12.68 0.76 28.30
N GLN A 27 -12.70 -0.56 28.43
CA GLN A 27 -11.84 -1.45 27.64
C GLN A 27 -12.24 -1.42 26.15
N ILE A 28 -13.54 -1.40 25.86
CA ILE A 28 -14.07 -1.28 24.49
C ILE A 28 -13.63 0.04 23.86
N SER A 29 -13.90 1.17 24.53
CA SER A 29 -13.49 2.49 24.03
C SER A 29 -11.97 2.63 23.91
N GLY A 30 -11.21 2.00 24.82
CA GLY A 30 -9.75 1.90 24.74
C GLY A 30 -9.26 1.11 23.51
N LEU A 31 -9.93 0.00 23.18
CA LEU A 31 -9.65 -0.78 21.97
C LEU A 31 -9.96 0.00 20.71
N VAL A 32 -11.15 0.63 20.62
CA VAL A 32 -11.52 1.45 19.45
C VAL A 32 -10.54 2.59 19.26
N ARG A 33 -10.16 3.31 20.33
CA ARG A 33 -9.14 4.38 20.27
C ARG A 33 -7.79 3.87 19.79
N LYS A 34 -7.35 2.70 20.28
CA LYS A 34 -6.10 2.08 19.84
C LYS A 34 -6.15 1.71 18.36
N ARG A 35 -7.30 1.21 17.88
CA ARG A 35 -7.50 0.83 16.48
C ARG A 35 -7.56 2.03 15.54
N GLU A 36 -8.28 3.07 15.91
CA GLU A 36 -8.31 4.35 15.19
C GLU A 36 -6.89 4.91 15.02
N SER A 37 -6.13 4.99 16.11
CA SER A 37 -4.73 5.44 16.07
C SER A 37 -3.84 4.54 15.19
N GLN A 38 -4.05 3.22 15.24
CA GLN A 38 -3.34 2.27 14.37
C GLN A 38 -3.70 2.44 12.89
N LEU A 39 -4.96 2.70 12.56
CA LEU A 39 -5.42 2.89 11.19
C LEU A 39 -4.88 4.19 10.59
N THR A 40 -5.03 5.30 11.31
CA THR A 40 -4.44 6.59 10.96
C THR A 40 -2.91 6.47 10.83
N GLY A 41 -2.27 5.77 11.77
CA GLY A 41 -0.85 5.47 11.72
C GLY A 41 -0.43 4.61 10.51
N SER A 42 -1.25 3.63 10.13
CA SER A 42 -1.00 2.76 8.97
C SER A 42 -1.10 3.51 7.65
N VAL A 43 -2.09 4.39 7.50
CA VAL A 43 -2.19 5.27 6.31
C VAL A 43 -1.01 6.23 6.26
N ARG A 44 -0.66 6.86 7.38
CA ARG A 44 0.52 7.73 7.47
C ARG A 44 1.81 6.99 7.08
N LEU A 45 1.99 5.76 7.60
CA LEU A 45 3.14 4.93 7.26
C LEU A 45 3.15 4.53 5.79
N ALA A 46 1.99 4.25 5.19
CA ALA A 46 1.88 3.96 3.77
C ALA A 46 2.33 5.15 2.92
N VAL A 47 1.89 6.37 3.25
CA VAL A 47 2.34 7.61 2.57
C VAL A 47 3.83 7.84 2.77
N ILE A 48 4.37 7.66 3.98
CA ILE A 48 5.83 7.80 4.24
C ILE A 48 6.64 6.77 3.44
N THR A 49 6.13 5.55 3.31
CA THR A 49 6.79 4.49 2.53
C THR A 49 6.79 4.84 1.04
N GLY A 50 5.66 5.31 0.51
CA GLY A 50 5.57 5.83 -0.86
C GLY A 50 6.54 6.98 -1.12
N LEU A 51 6.59 7.94 -0.20
CA LEU A 51 7.52 9.06 -0.23
C LEU A 51 8.98 8.61 -0.26
N SER A 52 9.34 7.62 0.56
CA SER A 52 10.69 7.06 0.60
C SER A 52 11.09 6.39 -0.72
N ILE A 53 10.16 5.66 -1.35
CA ILE A 53 10.38 5.07 -2.68
C ILE A 53 10.60 6.18 -3.72
N LYS A 54 9.79 7.25 -3.70
CA LYS A 54 9.92 8.37 -4.65
C LYS A 54 11.22 9.13 -4.47
N PHE A 55 11.71 9.31 -3.24
CA PHE A 55 13.04 9.86 -3.00
C PHE A 55 14.15 8.98 -3.58
N LEU A 56 14.04 7.66 -3.42
CA LEU A 56 14.99 6.72 -4.03
C LEU A 56 14.95 6.80 -5.56
N LEU A 57 13.76 6.91 -6.15
CA LEU A 57 13.60 7.14 -7.60
C LEU A 57 14.21 8.46 -8.04
N LEU A 58 14.02 9.53 -7.27
CA LEU A 58 14.60 10.85 -7.57
C LEU A 58 16.13 10.79 -7.57
N ILE A 59 16.73 10.11 -6.59
CA ILE A 59 18.18 9.86 -6.56
C ILE A 59 18.62 9.06 -7.79
N GLY A 60 17.88 8.01 -8.15
CA GLY A 60 18.14 7.24 -9.37
C GLY A 60 18.09 8.09 -10.64
N ILE A 61 17.09 8.97 -10.77
CA ILE A 61 16.97 9.91 -11.89
C ILE A 61 18.15 10.89 -11.93
N LEU A 62 18.58 11.40 -10.78
CA LEU A 62 19.74 12.30 -10.70
C LEU A 62 21.04 11.60 -11.14
N VAL A 63 21.29 10.39 -10.64
CA VAL A 63 22.46 9.60 -11.05
C VAL A 63 22.40 9.31 -12.55
N PHE A 64 21.23 8.92 -13.06
CA PHE A 64 21.04 8.69 -14.49
C PHE A 64 21.26 9.96 -15.33
N SER A 65 20.81 11.11 -14.86
CA SER A 65 21.05 12.41 -15.49
C SER A 65 22.53 12.76 -15.59
N LEU A 66 23.34 12.40 -14.58
CA LEU A 66 24.79 12.61 -14.60
C LEU A 66 25.48 11.68 -15.61
N LEU A 67 25.04 10.43 -15.70
CA LEU A 67 25.61 9.44 -16.63
C LEU A 67 25.32 9.77 -18.10
N TYR A 68 24.19 10.44 -18.38
CA TYR A 68 23.71 10.72 -19.74
C TYR A 68 23.70 12.20 -20.13
N PHE A 69 24.47 13.03 -19.41
CA PHE A 69 24.49 14.48 -19.62
C PHE A 69 24.82 14.90 -21.07
N GLU A 70 25.64 14.13 -21.77
CA GLU A 70 26.07 14.43 -23.16
C GLU A 70 25.06 13.99 -24.23
N SER A 71 24.06 13.17 -23.88
CA SER A 71 23.06 12.67 -24.83
C SER A 71 21.90 13.66 -24.95
N SER A 72 21.99 14.58 -25.91
CA SER A 72 21.00 15.66 -26.13
C SER A 72 19.55 15.15 -26.28
N ASN A 73 19.35 13.95 -26.82
CA ASN A 73 18.02 13.38 -27.07
C ASN A 73 17.33 12.84 -25.80
N MET A 74 18.06 12.50 -24.73
CA MET A 74 17.48 11.95 -23.50
C MET A 74 17.13 13.00 -22.46
N GLY A 75 17.65 14.23 -22.61
CA GLY A 75 17.42 15.31 -21.65
C GLY A 75 15.93 15.60 -21.40
N PHE A 76 15.09 15.54 -22.44
CA PHE A 76 13.64 15.75 -22.30
C PHE A 76 12.97 14.66 -21.46
N SER A 77 13.30 13.38 -21.69
CA SER A 77 12.73 12.26 -20.95
C SER A 77 13.14 12.29 -19.47
N ILE A 78 14.42 12.57 -19.20
CA ILE A 78 14.96 12.71 -17.84
C ILE A 78 14.28 13.88 -17.12
N SER A 79 14.14 15.03 -17.79
CA SER A 79 13.45 16.20 -17.24
C SER A 79 11.99 15.91 -16.92
N ALA A 80 11.29 15.19 -17.80
CA ALA A 80 9.90 14.79 -17.57
C ALA A 80 9.78 13.87 -16.35
N LEU A 81 10.65 12.85 -16.23
CA LEU A 81 10.68 11.96 -15.07
C LEU A 81 10.98 12.71 -13.77
N PHE A 82 11.91 13.67 -13.81
CA PHE A 82 12.25 14.51 -12.67
C PHE A 82 11.08 15.38 -12.21
N ILE A 83 10.40 16.05 -13.14
CA ILE A 83 9.23 16.89 -12.84
C ILE A 83 8.08 16.05 -12.27
N ILE A 84 7.76 14.91 -12.89
CA ILE A 84 6.70 14.00 -12.43
C ILE A 84 7.03 13.50 -11.02
N THR A 85 8.25 13.02 -10.78
CA THR A 85 8.66 12.49 -9.47
C THR A 85 8.68 13.57 -8.39
N THR A 86 9.09 14.78 -8.72
CA THR A 86 9.04 15.92 -7.78
C THR A 86 7.60 16.31 -7.44
N GLY A 87 6.71 16.34 -8.43
CA GLY A 87 5.29 16.61 -8.21
C GLY A 87 4.62 15.57 -7.30
N MET A 88 4.95 14.30 -7.49
CA MET A 88 4.55 13.18 -6.64
C MET A 88 5.00 13.39 -5.17
N ILE A 89 6.27 13.74 -4.96
CA ILE A 89 6.83 14.03 -3.63
C ILE A 89 6.11 15.20 -2.95
N ILE A 90 5.88 16.30 -3.67
CA ILE A 90 5.17 17.48 -3.13
C ILE A 90 3.76 17.09 -2.69
N TYR A 91 3.07 16.27 -3.48
CA TYR A 91 1.72 15.79 -3.17
C TYR A 91 1.70 14.91 -1.91
N ASP A 92 2.66 14.01 -1.73
CA ASP A 92 2.79 13.21 -0.51
C ASP A 92 3.03 14.08 0.73
N PHE A 93 3.87 15.11 0.64
CA PHE A 93 4.06 16.06 1.74
C PHE A 93 2.77 16.80 2.09
N TYR A 94 2.00 17.20 1.08
CA TYR A 94 0.69 17.82 1.28
C TYR A 94 -0.27 16.87 2.00
N LEU A 95 -0.34 15.60 1.61
CA LEU A 95 -1.17 14.60 2.30
C LEU A 95 -0.73 14.33 3.74
N LEU A 96 0.58 14.26 4.00
CA LEU A 96 1.09 14.09 5.36
C LEU A 96 0.72 15.26 6.26
N LYS A 97 0.75 16.49 5.73
CA LYS A 97 0.33 17.68 6.47
C LYS A 97 -1.16 17.65 6.79
N LEU A 98 -2.01 17.23 5.84
CA LEU A 98 -3.44 17.06 6.07
C LEU A 98 -3.74 15.98 7.12
N LEU A 99 -3.08 14.82 7.02
CA LEU A 99 -3.21 13.72 7.99
C LEU A 99 -2.81 14.16 9.40
N ALA A 100 -1.74 14.94 9.55
CA ALA A 100 -1.32 15.49 10.83
C ALA A 100 -2.38 16.44 11.44
N GLY A 101 -3.13 17.14 10.59
CA GLY A 101 -4.22 18.03 11.01
C GLY A 101 -5.45 17.30 11.57
N LEU A 102 -5.72 16.05 11.17
CA LEU A 102 -6.93 15.33 11.57
C LEU A 102 -7.02 15.09 13.10
N ASN A 103 -5.88 14.92 13.77
CA ASN A 103 -5.84 14.65 15.21
C ASN A 103 -6.12 15.90 16.08
N ASN A 104 -5.99 17.11 15.53
CA ASN A 104 -6.02 18.34 16.32
C ASN A 104 -7.43 18.95 16.47
N TYR A 105 -8.44 18.46 15.74
CA TYR A 105 -9.74 19.15 15.59
C TYR A 105 -10.97 18.29 15.95
N ALA A 106 -10.83 17.16 16.63
CA ALA A 106 -11.96 16.29 16.93
C ALA A 106 -11.95 15.80 18.38
N ASP A 107 -13.01 16.15 19.10
CA ASP A 107 -13.18 15.85 20.53
C ASP A 107 -13.62 14.40 20.79
N THR A 108 -14.30 13.75 19.83
CA THR A 108 -14.78 12.36 19.96
C THR A 108 -14.12 11.41 18.94
N ILE A 109 -14.05 10.12 19.28
CA ILE A 109 -13.50 9.07 18.41
C ILE A 109 -14.33 8.92 17.12
N GLU A 110 -15.65 8.99 17.23
CA GLU A 110 -16.58 8.95 16.09
C GLU A 110 -16.34 10.12 15.13
N SER A 111 -16.13 11.33 15.66
CA SER A 111 -15.80 12.51 14.84
C SER A 111 -14.44 12.36 14.14
N ARG A 112 -13.44 11.77 14.82
CA ARG A 112 -12.13 11.46 14.19
C ARG A 112 -12.27 10.45 13.06
N LEU A 113 -12.99 9.35 13.28
CA LEU A 113 -13.22 8.32 12.26
C LEU A 113 -14.03 8.85 11.08
N GLY A 114 -15.05 9.68 11.33
CA GLY A 114 -15.82 10.36 10.29
C GLY A 114 -14.96 11.28 9.43
N LYS A 115 -14.19 12.20 10.04
CA LYS A 115 -13.25 13.08 9.31
C LYS A 115 -12.17 12.30 8.57
N PHE A 116 -11.70 11.19 9.14
CA PHE A 116 -10.75 10.32 8.48
C PHE A 116 -11.37 9.65 7.25
N ASN A 117 -12.59 9.12 7.33
CA ASN A 117 -13.30 8.57 6.18
C ASN A 117 -13.56 9.63 5.10
N ASP A 118 -13.92 10.86 5.48
CA ASP A 118 -14.09 11.97 4.54
C ASP A 118 -12.77 12.30 3.83
N PHE A 119 -11.67 12.41 4.60
CA PHE A 119 -10.32 12.58 4.05
C PHE A 119 -9.98 11.48 3.04
N LEU A 120 -10.21 10.20 3.40
CA LEU A 120 -9.97 9.08 2.50
C LEU A 120 -10.83 9.21 1.25
N SER A 121 -12.10 9.58 1.35
CA SER A 121 -13.00 9.69 0.19
C SER A 121 -12.58 10.76 -0.83
N VAL A 122 -12.08 11.90 -0.35
CA VAL A 122 -11.68 13.04 -1.19
C VAL A 122 -10.31 12.83 -1.79
N HIS A 123 -9.34 12.37 -0.99
CA HIS A 123 -7.94 12.31 -1.41
C HIS A 123 -7.53 10.95 -2.00
N PHE A 124 -8.29 9.87 -1.77
CA PHE A 124 -7.98 8.55 -2.34
C PHE A 124 -7.82 8.52 -3.84
N PRO A 125 -8.77 9.04 -4.64
CA PRO A 125 -8.74 8.78 -6.07
C PRO A 125 -7.46 9.34 -6.69
N VAL A 126 -7.05 10.52 -6.22
CA VAL A 126 -5.83 11.19 -6.66
C VAL A 126 -4.60 10.46 -6.12
N TYR A 127 -4.55 10.16 -4.82
CA TYR A 127 -3.44 9.40 -4.21
C TYR A 127 -3.25 8.03 -4.85
N GLN A 128 -4.33 7.35 -5.24
CA GLN A 128 -4.27 6.07 -5.91
C GLN A 128 -3.55 6.17 -7.26
N ILE A 129 -3.90 7.18 -8.07
CA ILE A 129 -3.25 7.39 -9.38
C ILE A 129 -1.79 7.77 -9.16
N GLU A 130 -1.55 8.75 -8.29
CA GLU A 130 -0.23 9.28 -7.97
C GLU A 130 0.72 8.19 -7.46
N ASN A 131 0.32 7.44 -6.44
CA ASN A 131 1.17 6.40 -5.86
C ASN A 131 1.50 5.30 -6.87
N SER A 132 0.56 5.02 -7.78
CA SER A 132 0.72 3.98 -8.82
C SER A 132 1.69 4.39 -9.93
N LEU A 133 1.97 5.68 -10.13
CA LEU A 133 2.95 6.17 -11.11
C LEU A 133 4.39 5.85 -10.71
N SER A 134 4.65 5.60 -9.42
CA SER A 134 5.99 5.21 -8.95
C SER A 134 6.51 3.94 -9.61
N THR A 135 5.63 2.97 -9.89
CA THR A 135 6.03 1.68 -10.49
C THR A 135 6.43 1.81 -11.97
N PRO A 136 5.65 2.49 -12.84
CA PRO A 136 6.10 2.89 -14.17
C PRO A 136 7.43 3.64 -14.18
N VAL A 137 7.61 4.62 -13.30
CA VAL A 137 8.87 5.38 -13.21
C VAL A 137 10.03 4.43 -12.87
N LEU A 138 9.85 3.51 -11.93
CA LEU A 138 10.84 2.49 -11.58
C LEU A 138 11.17 1.59 -12.77
N VAL A 139 10.17 1.13 -13.50
CA VAL A 139 10.34 0.26 -14.68
C VAL A 139 11.11 0.99 -15.79
N ILE A 140 10.70 2.22 -16.11
CA ILE A 140 11.36 3.05 -17.12
C ILE A 140 12.83 3.27 -16.74
N MET A 141 13.10 3.63 -15.48
CA MET A 141 14.46 3.79 -14.96
C MET A 141 15.26 2.49 -15.04
N GLY A 142 14.67 1.36 -14.65
CA GLY A 142 15.33 0.05 -14.72
C GLY A 142 15.68 -0.35 -16.15
N MET A 143 14.78 -0.11 -17.11
CA MET A 143 15.03 -0.37 -18.53
C MET A 143 16.14 0.53 -19.09
N PHE A 144 16.16 1.80 -18.70
CA PHE A 144 17.23 2.73 -19.07
C PHE A 144 18.59 2.27 -18.51
N TYR A 145 18.67 1.93 -17.22
CA TYR A 145 19.89 1.42 -16.60
C TYR A 145 20.37 0.11 -17.24
N TYR A 146 19.46 -0.82 -17.53
CA TYR A 146 19.80 -2.07 -18.19
C TYR A 146 20.45 -1.84 -19.56
N HIS A 147 19.88 -0.95 -20.38
CA HIS A 147 20.43 -0.63 -21.69
C HIS A 147 21.77 0.10 -21.58
N PHE A 148 21.93 0.99 -20.60
CA PHE A 148 23.22 1.63 -20.36
C PHE A 148 24.33 0.60 -20.08
N ILE A 149 24.08 -0.31 -19.14
CA ILE A 149 25.09 -1.28 -18.70
C ILE A 149 25.38 -2.29 -19.81
N LYS A 150 24.36 -2.76 -20.54
CA LYS A 150 24.53 -3.83 -21.53
C LYS A 150 24.97 -3.33 -22.90
N TYR A 151 24.53 -2.15 -23.32
CA TYR A 151 24.69 -1.67 -24.70
C TYR A 151 25.35 -0.29 -24.83
N SER A 152 25.71 0.37 -23.72
CA SER A 152 26.26 1.74 -23.62
C SER A 152 25.42 2.87 -24.25
N GLU A 153 24.39 2.53 -25.03
CA GLU A 153 23.43 3.44 -25.62
C GLU A 153 22.00 2.91 -25.43
N PHE A 154 21.04 3.82 -25.24
CA PHE A 154 19.63 3.50 -25.30
C PHE A 154 19.10 3.85 -26.70
N LYS A 155 18.81 2.82 -27.48
CA LYS A 155 18.18 2.93 -28.80
C LYS A 155 17.14 1.83 -28.96
N PHE A 156 15.93 2.22 -29.33
CA PHE A 156 14.95 1.30 -29.86
C PHE A 156 15.40 0.89 -31.27
N ARG A 157 15.59 -0.42 -31.50
CA ARG A 157 16.08 -0.94 -32.78
C ARG A 157 14.93 -1.20 -33.74
N SER A 158 13.76 -1.59 -33.20
CA SER A 158 12.56 -1.88 -33.97
C SER A 158 11.30 -1.29 -33.30
N TYR A 159 10.22 -1.14 -34.08
CA TYR A 159 8.90 -0.75 -33.53
C TYR A 159 8.41 -1.74 -32.46
N ASP A 160 8.78 -3.02 -32.57
CA ASP A 160 8.44 -4.04 -31.59
C ASP A 160 9.00 -3.70 -30.20
N ASP A 161 10.21 -3.12 -30.13
CA ASP A 161 10.84 -2.71 -28.86
C ASP A 161 10.02 -1.60 -28.18
N ILE A 162 9.47 -0.68 -28.96
CA ILE A 162 8.62 0.43 -28.49
C ILE A 162 7.30 -0.12 -27.95
N ILE A 163 6.68 -1.05 -28.68
CA ILE A 163 5.42 -1.69 -28.27
C ILE A 163 5.62 -2.46 -26.96
N VAL A 164 6.68 -3.26 -26.86
CA VAL A 164 7.01 -4.00 -25.64
C VAL A 164 7.28 -3.05 -24.47
N PHE A 165 8.06 -1.98 -24.70
CA PHE A 165 8.32 -0.96 -23.68
C PHE A 165 7.02 -0.34 -23.15
N ILE A 166 6.14 0.13 -24.03
CA ILE A 166 4.86 0.74 -23.65
C ILE A 166 3.97 -0.27 -22.91
N LEU A 167 3.87 -1.50 -23.39
CA LEU A 167 3.06 -2.54 -22.75
C LEU A 167 3.55 -2.85 -21.34
N VAL A 168 4.87 -3.01 -21.14
CA VAL A 168 5.43 -3.29 -19.81
C VAL A 168 5.18 -2.12 -18.86
N VAL A 169 5.33 -0.88 -19.33
CA VAL A 169 5.02 0.32 -18.55
C VAL A 169 3.54 0.37 -18.16
N LEU A 170 2.61 0.12 -19.10
CA LEU A 170 1.18 0.12 -18.84
C LEU A 170 0.75 -1.01 -17.89
N ILE A 171 1.28 -2.22 -18.06
CA ILE A 171 1.03 -3.35 -17.17
C ILE A 171 1.53 -3.02 -15.76
N SER A 172 2.72 -2.43 -15.64
CA SER A 172 3.27 -2.04 -14.34
C SER A 172 2.40 -1.01 -13.63
N PHE A 173 1.84 -0.04 -14.37
CA PHE A 173 0.88 0.92 -13.84
C PHE A 173 -0.40 0.22 -13.39
N ALA A 174 -1.00 -0.63 -14.24
CA ALA A 174 -2.26 -1.30 -13.94
C ALA A 174 -2.16 -2.20 -12.70
N VAL A 175 -1.07 -2.96 -12.57
CA VAL A 175 -0.81 -3.80 -11.39
C VAL A 175 -0.67 -2.93 -10.14
N SER A 176 0.11 -1.85 -10.20
CA SER A 176 0.30 -0.94 -9.07
C SER A 176 -1.00 -0.22 -8.67
N PHE A 177 -1.80 0.17 -9.66
CA PHE A 177 -3.12 0.79 -9.49
C PHE A 177 -4.10 -0.15 -8.79
N LEU A 178 -4.19 -1.40 -9.23
CA LEU A 178 -5.07 -2.38 -8.60
C LEU A 178 -4.61 -2.73 -7.18
N ALA A 179 -3.30 -2.88 -6.96
CA ALA A 179 -2.74 -3.14 -5.64
C ALA A 179 -3.01 -1.97 -4.67
N THR A 180 -2.76 -0.74 -5.12
CA THR A 180 -3.03 0.47 -4.34
C THR A 180 -4.53 0.58 -4.05
N ARG A 181 -5.39 0.42 -5.06
CA ARG A 181 -6.85 0.42 -4.89
C ARG A 181 -7.32 -0.57 -3.83
N TYR A 182 -6.80 -1.79 -3.86
CA TYR A 182 -7.20 -2.84 -2.93
C TYR A 182 -6.76 -2.51 -1.49
N SER A 183 -5.52 -2.05 -1.32
CA SER A 183 -4.98 -1.62 -0.01
C SER A 183 -5.80 -0.48 0.59
N LEU A 184 -6.06 0.53 -0.25
CA LEU A 184 -6.82 1.72 0.10
C LEU A 184 -8.27 1.34 0.46
N ASN A 185 -8.99 0.61 -0.40
CA ASN A 185 -10.36 0.16 -0.07
C ASN A 185 -10.43 -0.64 1.23
N ALA A 186 -9.38 -1.40 1.57
CA ALA A 186 -9.32 -2.11 2.85
C ALA A 186 -9.27 -1.15 4.03
N PHE A 187 -8.49 -0.06 3.97
CA PHE A 187 -8.46 0.95 5.05
C PHE A 187 -9.80 1.65 5.23
N ARG A 188 -10.48 1.99 4.13
CA ARG A 188 -11.81 2.62 4.20
C ARG A 188 -12.84 1.67 4.79
N LYS A 189 -12.84 0.41 4.36
CA LYS A 189 -13.72 -0.62 4.92
C LYS A 189 -13.45 -0.83 6.41
N GLU A 190 -12.19 -0.84 6.83
CA GLU A 190 -11.81 -0.94 8.24
C GLU A 190 -12.29 0.27 9.05
N ALA A 191 -12.19 1.49 8.50
CA ALA A 191 -12.71 2.70 9.13
C ALA A 191 -14.24 2.66 9.30
N MET A 192 -14.97 2.20 8.28
CA MET A 192 -16.43 2.08 8.33
C MET A 192 -16.87 0.98 9.31
N GLU A 193 -16.24 -0.20 9.28
CA GLU A 193 -16.54 -1.29 10.22
C GLU A 193 -16.26 -0.87 11.68
N LEU A 194 -15.22 -0.08 11.93
CA LEU A 194 -14.95 0.48 13.26
C LEU A 194 -15.97 1.55 13.69
N LEU A 195 -16.54 2.30 12.74
CA LEU A 195 -17.56 3.30 13.00
C LEU A 195 -18.92 2.65 13.24
N GLU A 196 -19.26 1.60 12.47
CA GLU A 196 -20.48 0.79 12.61
C GLU A 196 -20.48 -0.01 13.91
N ALA A 197 -19.35 -0.63 14.29
CA ALA A 197 -19.24 -1.42 15.52
C ALA A 197 -19.43 -0.62 16.81
N GLY A 198 -19.30 0.72 16.75
CA GLY A 198 -19.58 1.63 17.86
C GLY A 198 -18.91 1.22 19.18
N ASN A 199 -19.73 0.99 20.22
CA ASN A 199 -19.31 0.44 21.51
C ASN A 199 -19.85 -0.97 21.76
N GLU A 200 -20.32 -1.67 20.74
CA GLU A 200 -20.90 -3.00 20.90
C GLU A 200 -19.81 -4.07 21.00
N GLN A 201 -19.80 -4.75 22.14
CA GLN A 201 -18.72 -5.66 22.49
C GLN A 201 -18.59 -6.84 21.52
N ASP A 202 -19.73 -7.46 21.18
CA ASP A 202 -19.76 -8.66 20.35
C ASP A 202 -19.26 -8.34 18.92
N GLU A 203 -19.58 -7.16 18.40
CA GLU A 203 -19.16 -6.72 17.06
C GLU A 203 -17.65 -6.42 16.99
N ILE A 204 -17.08 -5.84 18.04
CA ILE A 204 -15.65 -5.50 18.11
C ILE A 204 -14.77 -6.75 18.25
N VAL A 205 -15.19 -7.73 19.06
CA VAL A 205 -14.46 -8.99 19.22
C VAL A 205 -14.46 -9.78 17.90
N ASP A 206 -15.60 -9.87 17.24
CA ASP A 206 -15.72 -10.52 15.94
C ASP A 206 -14.92 -9.79 14.85
N PHE A 207 -14.88 -8.46 14.88
CA PHE A 207 -14.04 -7.65 14.01
C PHE A 207 -12.55 -7.96 14.20
N GLU A 208 -12.04 -8.02 15.44
CA GLU A 208 -10.63 -8.34 15.71
C GLU A 208 -10.25 -9.74 15.21
N ASP A 209 -11.12 -10.74 15.42
CA ASP A 209 -10.88 -12.12 15.00
C ASP A 209 -10.84 -12.25 13.47
N ARG A 210 -11.75 -11.57 12.75
CA ARG A 210 -11.72 -11.48 11.28
C ARG A 210 -10.43 -10.82 10.78
N MET A 211 -10.03 -9.71 11.40
CA MET A 211 -8.83 -8.97 11.02
C MET A 211 -7.55 -9.79 11.22
N ARG A 212 -7.44 -10.51 12.33
CA ARG A 212 -6.26 -11.35 12.62
C ARG A 212 -6.09 -12.47 11.60
N LYS A 213 -7.19 -13.13 11.19
CA LYS A 213 -7.18 -14.15 10.13
C LYS A 213 -6.79 -13.57 8.78
N ASN A 214 -7.39 -12.44 8.40
CA ASN A 214 -7.10 -11.78 7.12
C ASN A 214 -5.66 -11.26 7.03
N ARG A 215 -5.08 -10.76 8.13
CA ARG A 215 -3.69 -10.32 8.17
C ARG A 215 -2.71 -11.46 7.92
N ARG A 216 -2.91 -12.62 8.55
CA ARG A 216 -2.08 -13.81 8.33
C ARG A 216 -2.15 -14.29 6.88
N LYS A 217 -3.36 -14.37 6.32
CA LYS A 217 -3.57 -14.77 4.93
C LYS A 217 -2.88 -13.81 3.96
N ARG A 218 -3.01 -12.49 4.17
CA ARG A 218 -2.35 -11.47 3.35
C ARG A 218 -0.83 -11.58 3.41
N LEU A 219 -0.25 -11.73 4.59
CA LEU A 219 1.21 -11.91 4.74
C LEU A 219 1.72 -13.16 4.01
N LEU A 220 1.00 -14.28 4.10
CA LEU A 220 1.36 -15.51 3.38
C LEU A 220 1.31 -15.32 1.86
N ILE A 221 0.26 -14.68 1.35
CA ILE A 221 0.13 -14.40 -0.09
C ILE A 221 1.25 -13.46 -0.55
N SER A 222 1.53 -12.39 0.20
CA SER A 222 2.62 -11.45 -0.12
C SER A 222 3.99 -12.13 -0.13
N LEU A 223 4.25 -13.03 0.83
CA LEU A 223 5.50 -13.81 0.87
C LEU A 223 5.63 -14.72 -0.37
N LEU A 224 4.55 -15.42 -0.76
CA LEU A 224 4.55 -16.30 -1.93
C LEU A 224 4.81 -15.52 -3.22
N ILE A 225 4.16 -14.35 -3.39
CA ILE A 225 4.37 -13.49 -4.56
C ILE A 225 5.82 -12.99 -4.61
N LEU A 226 6.39 -12.59 -3.46
CA LEU A 226 7.78 -12.13 -3.39
C LEU A 226 8.76 -13.23 -3.77
N LEU A 227 8.57 -14.46 -3.25
CA LEU A 227 9.41 -15.60 -3.59
C LEU A 227 9.30 -15.97 -5.07
N ALA A 228 8.09 -15.96 -5.64
CA ALA A 228 7.87 -16.23 -7.06
C ALA A 228 8.54 -15.18 -7.95
N GLY A 229 8.42 -13.89 -7.61
CA GLY A 229 9.08 -12.81 -8.32
C GLY A 229 10.61 -12.90 -8.26
N LEU A 230 11.16 -13.26 -7.10
CA LEU A 230 12.59 -13.41 -6.89
C LEU A 230 13.15 -14.62 -7.66
N ALA A 231 12.41 -15.73 -7.70
CA ALA A 231 12.76 -16.90 -8.51
C ALA A 231 12.76 -16.58 -10.02
N LEU A 232 11.74 -15.86 -10.51
CA LEU A 232 11.69 -15.38 -11.90
C LEU A 232 12.86 -14.46 -12.23
N PHE A 233 13.20 -13.54 -11.32
CA PHE A 233 14.32 -12.62 -11.50
C PHE A 233 15.67 -13.35 -11.59
N ILE A 234 15.91 -14.34 -10.72
CA ILE A 234 17.13 -15.17 -10.78
C ILE A 234 17.17 -15.96 -12.10
N LEU A 235 16.04 -16.54 -12.52
CA LEU A 235 15.97 -17.29 -13.77
C LEU A 235 16.30 -16.40 -14.98
N LEU A 236 15.80 -15.17 -15.01
CA LEU A 236 16.12 -14.19 -16.05
C LEU A 236 17.59 -13.73 -16.04
N LEU A 237 18.26 -13.75 -14.89
CA LEU A 237 19.70 -13.42 -14.82
C LEU A 237 20.60 -14.56 -15.30
N LEU A 238 20.14 -15.80 -15.21
CA LEU A 238 20.89 -16.99 -15.63
C LEU A 238 20.75 -17.29 -17.13
N LEU A 239 19.83 -16.61 -17.81
CA LEU A 239 19.45 -16.82 -19.21
C LEU A 239 20.06 -15.74 -20.11
#